data_AF-A0A1I1LF71-F1
#
_entry.id   AF-A0A1I1LF71-F1
#
_cell.length_a   1.000
_cell.length_b   1.000
_cell.length_c   1.000
_cell.angle_alpha   90.00
_cell.angle_beta   90.00
_cell.angle_gamma   90.00
#
_symmetry.space_group_name_H-M   'P 1'
#
loop_
_entity.id
_entity.type
_entity.pdbx_description
1 polymer ?
#
loop_
_entity_poly.entity_id
_entity_poly.type
_entity_poly.pdbx_seq_one_letter_code
_entity_poly.pdbx_strand_id
1 'polypeptide(L)'
;MNRLLFLLLLAICQQSSFAAVYKCEREGGKVEYQASPCEKGRETSITTTGPAAPNARTSATSRATASNEKRKCVGKELRINFTSMPLKATLQVLADFSGNKLAADSSVSGTGAFSYECVPWDTALQDIASRHNLVVKVENGTIFATKR
;
A
#
# COMPACT_ATOMS: atom_id res chain seq x y z
N MET A 1 -2.96 -7.33 62.66
CA MET A 1 -4.31 -6.93 62.18
C MET A 1 -4.26 -5.42 61.96
N ASN A 2 -4.54 -4.82 60.80
CA ASN A 2 -5.18 -5.29 59.59
C ASN A 2 -4.53 -4.56 58.40
N ARG A 3 -3.93 -5.32 57.48
CA ARG A 3 -3.39 -4.85 56.20
C ARG A 3 -4.52 -4.58 55.18
N LEU A 4 -5.54 -3.83 55.61
CA LEU A 4 -6.82 -3.73 54.90
C LEU A 4 -7.21 -2.28 54.58
N LEU A 5 -6.24 -1.44 54.20
CA LEU A 5 -6.50 -0.05 53.81
C LEU A 5 -5.62 0.41 52.65
N PHE A 6 -5.39 -0.45 51.66
CA PHE A 6 -4.65 -0.10 50.43
C PHE A 6 -5.21 -0.84 49.19
N LEU A 7 -6.50 -1.17 49.18
CA LEU A 7 -7.16 -1.96 48.13
C LEU A 7 -8.22 -1.18 47.32
N LEU A 8 -8.06 0.12 47.13
CA LEU A 8 -9.04 0.89 46.37
C LEU A 8 -8.47 2.19 45.78
N LEU A 9 -7.56 2.09 44.81
CA LEU A 9 -7.23 3.21 43.93
C LEU A 9 -6.79 2.69 42.56
N LEU A 10 -7.59 3.07 41.56
CA LEU A 10 -7.30 3.10 40.12
C LEU A 10 -7.31 1.76 39.35
N ALA A 11 -8.49 1.13 39.36
CA ALA A 11 -8.96 0.29 38.27
C ALA A 11 -9.67 1.15 37.19
N ILE A 12 -8.99 2.05 36.49
CA ILE A 12 -9.55 2.71 35.29
C ILE A 12 -8.41 3.11 34.35
N CYS A 13 -8.16 2.31 33.31
CA CYS A 13 -7.95 2.83 31.94
C CYS A 13 -7.80 1.65 30.97
N GLN A 14 -8.91 0.98 30.64
CA GLN A 14 -8.98 0.19 29.40
C GLN A 14 -10.16 0.69 28.58
N GLN A 15 -10.00 1.88 28.01
CA GLN A 15 -10.72 2.21 26.78
C GLN A 15 -9.81 1.79 25.63
N SER A 16 -9.97 0.55 25.18
CA SER A 16 -9.55 0.18 23.83
C SER A 16 -10.47 0.93 22.87
N SER A 17 -10.08 2.15 22.50
CA SER A 17 -10.77 2.96 21.50
C SER A 17 -10.57 2.32 20.13
N PHE A 18 -11.47 1.42 19.74
CA PHE A 18 -11.67 1.10 18.33
C PHE A 18 -12.31 2.32 17.69
N ALA A 19 -11.50 3.19 17.07
CA ALA A 19 -12.00 4.37 16.39
C ALA A 19 -12.66 3.96 15.07
N ALA A 20 -13.93 3.55 15.13
CA ALA A 20 -14.77 3.47 13.94
C ALA A 20 -15.10 4.90 13.49
N VAL A 21 -14.86 5.20 12.21
CA VAL A 21 -15.26 6.46 11.59
C VAL A 21 -16.56 6.21 10.83
N TYR A 22 -17.62 6.90 11.23
CA TYR A 22 -18.94 6.79 10.65
C TYR A 22 -19.14 7.94 9.64
N LYS A 23 -19.60 7.61 8.42
CA LYS A 23 -20.07 8.59 7.43
C LYS A 23 -21.56 8.81 7.63
N CYS A 24 -21.96 10.03 8.01
CA CYS A 24 -23.36 10.41 8.20
C CYS A 24 -23.80 11.37 7.09
N GLU A 25 -24.96 11.10 6.51
CA GLU A 25 -25.61 11.97 5.52
C GLU A 25 -26.87 12.58 6.14
N ARG A 26 -26.92 13.92 6.25
CA ARG A 26 -28.05 14.65 6.86
C ARG A 26 -29.03 15.16 5.80
N GLU A 27 -30.26 15.47 6.22
CA GLU A 27 -31.26 16.13 5.37
C GLU A 27 -30.68 17.42 4.76
N GLY A 28 -30.72 17.50 3.44
CA GLY A 28 -30.01 18.52 2.65
C GLY A 28 -28.73 18.04 1.95
N GLY A 29 -28.38 16.75 2.05
CA GLY A 29 -27.26 16.14 1.31
C GLY A 29 -25.88 16.47 1.87
N LYS A 30 -25.81 16.99 3.11
CA LYS A 30 -24.55 17.31 3.78
C LYS A 30 -23.94 16.04 4.38
N VAL A 31 -22.70 15.72 3.97
CA VAL A 31 -21.93 14.58 4.49
C VAL A 31 -21.01 15.05 5.63
N GLU A 32 -21.04 14.34 6.76
CA GLU A 32 -20.18 14.56 7.92
C GLU A 32 -19.56 13.24 8.40
N TYR A 33 -18.32 13.29 8.88
CA TYR A 33 -17.62 12.13 9.44
C TYR A 33 -17.48 12.31 10.95
N GLN A 34 -17.90 11.30 11.72
CA GLN A 34 -17.89 11.35 13.18
C GLN A 34 -17.38 10.04 13.79
N ALA A 35 -16.84 10.12 15.01
CA ALA A 35 -16.32 8.96 15.75
C ALA A 35 -17.42 8.17 16.50
N SER A 36 -18.65 8.68 16.51
CA SER A 36 -19.83 8.05 17.11
C SER A 36 -20.84 7.63 16.03
N PRO A 37 -21.66 6.59 16.26
CA PRO A 37 -22.76 6.22 15.36
C PRO A 37 -23.71 7.39 15.07
N CYS A 38 -24.27 7.44 13.86
CA CYS A 38 -25.21 8.49 13.47
C CYS A 38 -26.54 8.37 14.24
N GLU A 39 -27.05 9.44 14.86
CA GLU A 39 -28.32 9.41 15.61
C GLU A 39 -29.54 9.12 14.69
N LYS A 40 -29.48 9.55 13.43
CA LYS A 40 -30.48 9.26 12.36
C LYS A 40 -29.76 9.21 10.99
N GLY A 41 -30.14 8.29 10.11
CA GLY A 41 -29.62 8.18 8.73
C GLY A 41 -29.20 6.77 8.30
N ARG A 42 -28.65 6.64 7.09
CA ARG A 42 -28.13 5.39 6.53
C ARG A 42 -26.64 5.26 6.88
N GLU A 43 -26.27 4.24 7.65
CA GLU A 43 -24.88 4.04 8.09
C GLU A 43 -24.04 3.33 7.02
N THR A 44 -22.80 3.76 6.86
CA THR A 44 -21.74 2.94 6.24
C THR A 44 -20.50 3.05 7.11
N SER A 45 -20.24 2.01 7.89
CA SER A 45 -19.02 1.92 8.71
C SER A 45 -17.83 1.59 7.83
N ILE A 46 -16.81 2.45 7.85
CA ILE A 46 -15.51 2.16 7.24
C ILE A 46 -14.63 1.64 8.37
N THR A 47 -14.48 0.32 8.46
CA THR A 47 -13.49 -0.28 9.36
C THR A 47 -12.12 -0.03 8.77
N THR A 48 -11.51 1.10 9.14
CA THR A 48 -10.09 1.32 8.86
C THR A 48 -9.31 0.52 9.90
N THR A 49 -8.92 -0.71 9.57
CA THR A 49 -7.89 -1.40 10.34
C THR A 49 -6.60 -0.62 10.15
N GLY A 50 -6.34 0.32 11.07
CA GLY A 50 -5.06 1.03 11.13
C GLY A 50 -3.91 0.01 11.22
N PRO A 51 -2.76 0.28 10.58
CA PRO A 51 -1.63 -0.65 10.61
C PRO A 51 -1.19 -0.83 12.07
N ALA A 52 -1.27 -2.06 12.56
CA ALA A 52 -0.74 -2.43 13.86
C ALA A 52 0.72 -1.98 13.95
N ALA A 53 1.04 -1.24 15.01
CA ALA A 53 2.39 -0.76 15.28
C ALA A 53 3.40 -1.93 15.16
N PRO A 54 4.47 -1.80 14.36
CA PRO A 54 5.43 -2.87 14.18
C PRO A 54 6.29 -2.96 15.44
N ASN A 55 6.02 -3.96 16.28
CA ASN A 55 6.96 -4.35 17.32
C ASN A 55 8.25 -4.82 16.65
N ALA A 56 9.29 -3.99 16.78
CA ALA A 56 10.65 -4.35 16.52
C ALA A 56 11.09 -5.45 17.50
N ARG A 57 11.40 -6.64 16.97
CA ARG A 57 12.57 -7.43 17.37
C ARG A 57 12.73 -8.72 16.56
N THR A 58 13.93 -8.82 15.97
CA THR A 58 14.75 -10.04 15.81
C THR A 58 14.28 -11.09 14.80
N SER A 59 15.10 -11.31 13.76
CA SER A 59 16.01 -12.47 13.67
C SER A 59 16.34 -12.82 12.22
N ALA A 60 17.61 -12.66 11.87
CA ALA A 60 18.22 -13.37 10.77
C ALA A 60 18.15 -14.88 11.03
N THR A 61 17.55 -15.63 10.12
CA THR A 61 17.87 -17.03 9.78
C THR A 61 17.09 -17.37 8.52
N SER A 62 17.77 -17.31 7.37
CA SER A 62 17.26 -17.77 6.10
C SER A 62 17.48 -19.28 6.00
N ARG A 63 16.39 -20.05 6.07
CA ARG A 63 16.32 -21.38 5.45
C ARG A 63 15.03 -21.48 4.65
N ALA A 64 15.21 -21.83 3.39
CA ALA A 64 14.18 -22.02 2.41
C ALA A 64 13.22 -23.15 2.82
N THR A 65 11.93 -22.82 2.97
CA THR A 65 10.83 -23.75 2.81
C THR A 65 9.69 -23.02 2.10
N ALA A 66 9.31 -23.53 0.93
CA ALA A 66 8.17 -23.06 0.18
C ALA A 66 6.87 -23.39 0.93
N SER A 67 6.30 -22.39 1.61
CA SER A 67 4.91 -22.40 2.03
C SER A 67 4.26 -21.09 1.61
N ASN A 68 3.05 -21.21 1.08
CA ASN A 68 2.20 -20.13 0.57
C ASN A 68 1.66 -19.28 1.73
N GLU A 69 2.57 -18.62 2.43
CA GLU A 69 2.28 -17.60 3.42
C GLU A 69 2.83 -16.30 2.84
N LYS A 70 1.90 -15.45 2.38
CA LYS A 70 2.12 -14.12 1.78
C LYS A 70 3.55 -13.64 2.00
N ARG A 71 4.44 -13.90 1.03
CA ARG A 71 5.82 -13.43 1.11
C ARG A 71 5.73 -11.94 1.42
N LYS A 72 6.13 -11.56 2.65
CA LYS A 72 6.13 -10.17 3.06
C LYS A 72 7.07 -9.49 2.08
N CYS A 73 6.53 -8.62 1.25
CA CYS A 73 7.39 -7.83 0.38
C CYS A 73 8.18 -6.89 1.31
N VAL A 74 9.50 -6.97 1.33
CA VAL A 74 10.35 -6.17 2.22
C VAL A 74 11.13 -5.16 1.37
N GLY A 75 10.87 -3.86 1.57
CA GLY A 75 11.55 -2.78 0.83
C GLY A 75 10.75 -2.24 -0.36
N LYS A 76 11.45 -1.80 -1.43
CA LYS A 76 10.85 -1.21 -2.64
C LYS A 76 10.41 -2.27 -3.66
N GLU A 77 9.56 -3.18 -3.22
CA GLU A 77 9.04 -4.27 -4.03
C GLU A 77 7.60 -3.98 -4.47
N LEU A 78 7.33 -4.16 -5.76
CA LEU A 78 6.02 -3.94 -6.35
C LEU A 78 5.12 -5.16 -6.18
N ARG A 79 3.85 -4.85 -5.93
CA ARG A 79 2.73 -5.77 -6.09
C ARG A 79 1.68 -5.08 -6.94
N ILE A 80 1.56 -5.47 -8.20
CA ILE A 80 0.66 -4.84 -9.17
C ILE A 80 0.10 -5.90 -10.11
N ASN A 81 -1.12 -5.67 -10.58
CA ASN A 81 -1.75 -6.49 -11.61
C ASN A 81 -2.44 -5.55 -12.62
N PHE A 82 -1.89 -5.51 -13.83
CA PHE A 82 -2.43 -4.81 -14.98
C PHE A 82 -2.93 -5.84 -15.98
N THR A 83 -4.22 -5.81 -16.27
CA THR A 83 -4.84 -6.71 -17.26
C THR A 83 -4.72 -6.16 -18.67
N SER A 84 -4.82 -4.84 -18.83
CA SER A 84 -4.63 -4.13 -20.09
C SER A 84 -4.38 -2.66 -19.79
N MET A 85 -3.13 -2.21 -19.89
CA MET A 85 -2.77 -0.82 -19.64
C MET A 85 -1.79 -0.31 -20.70
N PRO A 86 -1.91 0.96 -21.16
CA PRO A 86 -0.93 1.56 -22.05
C PRO A 86 0.49 1.49 -21.47
N LEU A 87 1.48 1.21 -22.32
CA LEU A 87 2.86 1.09 -21.86
C LEU A 87 3.36 2.36 -21.18
N LYS A 88 3.04 3.54 -21.73
CA LYS A 88 3.43 4.82 -21.14
C LYS A 88 2.87 5.02 -19.74
N ALA A 89 1.61 4.64 -19.51
CA ALA A 89 0.99 4.67 -18.19
C ALA A 89 1.63 3.64 -17.24
N THR A 90 1.97 2.46 -17.75
CA THR A 90 2.65 1.41 -16.97
C THR A 90 4.01 1.88 -16.48
N LEU A 91 4.80 2.48 -17.37
CA LEU A 91 6.10 3.07 -17.03
C LEU A 91 5.95 4.25 -16.06
N GLN A 92 4.87 5.02 -16.14
CA GLN A 92 4.60 6.11 -15.21
C GLN A 92 4.38 5.59 -13.80
N VAL A 93 3.55 4.56 -13.63
CA VAL A 93 3.32 3.94 -12.32
C VAL A 93 4.61 3.39 -11.71
N LEU A 94 5.50 2.81 -12.53
CA LEU A 94 6.83 2.38 -12.06
C LEU A 94 7.72 3.53 -11.64
N ALA A 95 7.70 4.64 -12.38
CA ALA A 95 8.45 5.85 -12.03
C ALA A 95 7.98 6.42 -10.68
N ASP A 96 6.67 6.55 -10.52
CA ASP A 96 6.05 7.04 -9.28
C ASP A 96 6.38 6.15 -8.08
N PHE A 97 6.34 4.83 -8.26
CA PHE A 97 6.68 3.88 -7.19
C PHE A 97 8.16 3.94 -6.78
N SER A 98 9.05 4.08 -7.75
CA SER A 98 10.49 4.12 -7.51
C SER A 98 10.99 5.47 -6.97
N GLY A 99 10.17 6.52 -7.15
CA GLY A 99 10.52 7.92 -6.85
C GLY A 99 11.31 8.59 -7.97
N ASN A 100 11.27 8.02 -9.18
CA ASN A 100 11.93 8.56 -10.37
C ASN A 100 10.95 9.38 -11.23
N LYS A 101 11.50 10.23 -12.09
CA LYS A 101 10.74 10.87 -13.17
C LYS A 101 10.71 9.96 -14.39
N LEU A 102 9.69 10.09 -15.24
CA LEU A 102 9.61 9.40 -16.52
C LEU A 102 9.84 10.37 -17.68
N ALA A 103 10.79 10.03 -18.55
CA ALA A 103 11.02 10.67 -19.85
C ALA A 103 10.85 9.61 -20.95
N ALA A 104 9.61 9.39 -21.39
CA ALA A 104 9.28 8.44 -22.44
C ALA A 104 9.08 9.13 -23.80
N ASP A 105 9.77 8.63 -24.81
CA ASP A 105 9.66 9.08 -26.19
C ASP A 105 8.24 8.83 -26.76
N SER A 106 7.83 9.59 -27.78
CA SER A 106 6.52 9.43 -28.43
C SER A 106 6.39 8.08 -29.14
N SER A 107 7.50 7.43 -29.48
CA SER A 107 7.56 6.09 -30.06
C SER A 107 7.09 4.97 -29.11
N VAL A 108 7.08 5.22 -27.79
CA VAL A 108 6.61 4.25 -26.79
C VAL A 108 5.09 4.14 -26.84
N SER A 109 4.61 3.14 -27.55
CA SER A 109 3.18 2.90 -27.82
C SER A 109 2.82 1.43 -27.63
N GLY A 110 1.52 1.15 -27.45
CA GLY A 110 0.99 -0.19 -27.22
C GLY A 110 0.45 -0.39 -25.80
N THR A 111 -0.04 -1.59 -25.54
CA THR A 111 -0.62 -2.02 -24.28
C THR A 111 0.07 -3.30 -23.80
N GLY A 112 0.05 -3.52 -22.48
CA GLY A 112 0.59 -4.72 -21.87
C GLY A 112 -0.25 -5.21 -20.70
N ALA A 113 -0.04 -6.47 -20.36
CA ALA A 113 -0.62 -7.12 -19.19
C ALA A 113 0.53 -7.66 -18.32
N PHE A 114 0.57 -7.26 -17.06
CA PHE A 114 1.66 -7.57 -16.14
C PHE A 114 1.11 -7.92 -14.77
N SER A 115 1.64 -8.98 -14.16
CA SER A 115 1.33 -9.35 -12.79
C SER A 115 2.64 -9.56 -12.05
N TYR A 116 2.92 -8.68 -11.09
CA TYR A 116 4.14 -8.70 -10.29
C TYR A 116 3.79 -8.90 -8.82
N GLU A 117 4.53 -9.80 -8.18
CA GLU A 117 4.31 -10.26 -6.82
C GLU A 117 5.63 -10.16 -6.04
N CYS A 118 5.79 -9.07 -5.27
CA CYS A 118 7.04 -8.72 -4.58
C CYS A 118 8.25 -8.66 -5.53
N VAL A 119 8.12 -7.90 -6.62
CA VAL A 119 9.19 -7.75 -7.62
C VAL A 119 9.83 -6.38 -7.48
N PRO A 120 11.17 -6.25 -7.41
CA PRO A 120 11.83 -4.95 -7.44
C PRO A 120 11.47 -4.16 -8.70
N TRP A 121 11.33 -2.84 -8.57
CA TRP A 121 10.91 -1.98 -9.68
C TRP A 121 11.89 -1.98 -10.85
N ASP A 122 13.19 -2.08 -10.61
CA ASP A 122 14.20 -2.22 -11.65
C ASP A 122 13.98 -3.49 -12.48
N THR A 123 13.69 -4.59 -11.81
CA THR A 123 13.43 -5.88 -12.45
C THR A 123 12.14 -5.84 -13.27
N ALA A 124 11.07 -5.26 -12.73
CA ALA A 124 9.82 -5.06 -13.46
C ALA A 124 10.01 -4.17 -14.69
N LEU A 125 10.78 -3.08 -14.55
CA LEU A 125 11.09 -2.16 -15.64
C LEU A 125 11.83 -2.88 -16.79
N GLN A 126 12.82 -3.71 -16.47
CA GLN A 126 13.57 -4.48 -17.47
C GLN A 126 12.73 -5.57 -18.14
N ASP A 127 11.83 -6.23 -17.38
CA ASP A 127 10.89 -7.21 -17.94
C ASP A 127 9.93 -6.58 -18.95
N ILE A 128 9.33 -5.42 -18.62
CA ILE A 128 8.49 -4.65 -19.54
C ILE A 128 9.29 -4.23 -20.78
N ALA A 129 10.50 -3.70 -20.59
CA ALA A 129 11.34 -3.25 -21.70
C ALA A 129 11.66 -4.39 -22.66
N SER A 130 12.00 -5.57 -22.12
CA SER A 130 12.33 -6.75 -22.91
C SER A 130 11.13 -7.26 -23.73
N ARG A 131 9.94 -7.31 -23.14
CA ARG A 131 8.73 -7.81 -23.82
C ARG A 131 8.22 -6.88 -24.92
N HIS A 132 8.48 -5.58 -24.79
CA HIS A 132 7.96 -4.55 -25.69
C HIS A 132 9.02 -3.92 -26.59
N ASN A 133 10.22 -4.51 -26.67
CA ASN A 133 11.34 -4.02 -27.47
C ASN A 133 11.66 -2.54 -27.17
N LEU A 134 11.73 -2.20 -25.88
CA LEU A 134 12.12 -0.88 -25.42
C LEU A 134 13.58 -0.89 -24.98
N VAL A 135 14.23 0.26 -25.13
CA VAL A 135 15.49 0.59 -24.47
C VAL A 135 15.15 1.50 -23.30
N VAL A 136 15.48 1.04 -22.10
CA VAL A 136 15.30 1.79 -20.86
C VAL A 136 16.65 2.14 -20.25
N LYS A 137 16.80 3.38 -19.77
CA LYS A 137 17.98 3.86 -19.04
C LYS A 137 17.53 4.63 -17.82
N VAL A 138 18.23 4.46 -16.70
CA VAL A 138 17.97 5.22 -15.47
C VAL A 138 19.19 6.07 -15.18
N GLU A 139 19.02 7.39 -15.25
CA GLU A 139 20.08 8.36 -15.02
C GLU A 139 19.54 9.52 -14.18
N ASN A 140 20.27 9.89 -13.13
CA ASN A 140 19.95 11.06 -12.28
C ASN A 140 18.49 11.11 -11.80
N GLY A 141 17.93 9.97 -11.37
CA GLY A 141 16.55 9.89 -10.89
C GLY A 141 15.49 10.00 -12.00
N THR A 142 15.87 9.79 -13.25
CA THR A 142 14.97 9.82 -14.42
C THR A 142 15.08 8.51 -15.20
N ILE A 143 13.93 7.91 -15.49
CA ILE A 143 13.79 6.75 -16.37
C ILE A 143 13.56 7.28 -17.79
N PHE A 144 14.51 7.04 -18.68
CA PHE A 144 14.39 7.28 -20.10
C PHE A 144 13.90 6.02 -20.78
N ALA A 145 12.84 6.11 -21.56
CA ALA A 145 12.28 4.99 -22.31
C ALA A 145 12.12 5.35 -23.78
N THR A 146 12.71 4.55 -24.66
CA THR A 146 12.59 4.69 -26.12
C THR A 146 12.36 3.32 -26.75
N LYS A 147 11.81 3.29 -27.96
CA LYS A 147 11.72 2.05 -28.73
C LYS A 147 13.12 1.65 -29.23
N ARG A 148 13.43 0.35 -29.18
CA ARG A 148 14.67 -0.19 -29.73
C ARG A 148 14.71 -0.08 -31.26
#